data_AF-A0AAN9ADQ8-F1
#
_entry.id   AF-A0AAN9ADQ8-F1
#
_cell.length_a   1.000
_cell.length_b   1.000
_cell.length_c   1.000
_cell.angle_alpha   90.00
_cell.angle_beta   90.00
_cell.angle_gamma   90.00
#
_symmetry.space_group_name_H-M   'P 1'
#
loop_
_entity.id
_entity.type
_entity.pdbx_description
1 polymer ?
#
loop_
_entity_poly.entity_id
_entity_poly.type
_entity_poly.pdbx_seq_one_letter_code
_entity_poly.pdbx_strand_id
1 'polypeptide(L)'
;MPITMDTESLHKSFQGLDEQFDLVMIAERFDESLILLKHLMCWTTQDITNIKLNFRPRNRNETASQKTKMKLRKQNYYDAMLYDYFSGIFNHKVNEFGKERMQKEVYELRQANRELLNKCVFKELVEWDAEANSRWENRK
;
A
#
# COMPACT_ATOMS: atom_id res chain seq x y z
N MET A 1 -21.58 11.85 23.14
CA MET A 1 -20.52 11.88 24.17
C MET A 1 -19.21 12.17 23.46
N PRO A 2 -18.53 13.31 23.68
CA PRO A 2 -17.23 13.52 23.06
C PRO A 2 -16.23 12.67 23.83
N ILE A 3 -15.60 11.72 23.14
CA ILE A 3 -14.46 10.98 23.67
C ILE A 3 -13.33 12.02 23.76
N THR A 4 -13.09 12.58 24.94
CA THR A 4 -11.83 13.26 25.22
C THR A 4 -10.78 12.17 25.41
N MET A 5 -10.23 11.70 24.29
CA MET A 5 -9.01 10.92 24.32
C MET A 5 -7.87 11.80 24.75
N ASP A 6 -7.12 11.32 25.72
CA ASP A 6 -5.83 11.86 26.06
C ASP A 6 -4.86 11.68 24.88
N THR A 7 -4.49 12.80 24.25
CA THR A 7 -3.51 12.84 23.15
C THR A 7 -2.13 12.37 23.59
N GLU A 8 -1.81 12.48 24.89
CA GLU A 8 -0.53 12.04 25.44
C GLU A 8 -0.43 10.51 25.45
N SER A 9 -1.47 9.82 25.93
CA SER A 9 -1.55 8.35 25.87
C SER A 9 -1.51 7.82 24.42
N LEU A 10 -2.10 8.56 23.47
CA LEU A 10 -2.05 8.19 22.05
C LEU A 10 -0.63 8.27 21.49
N HIS A 11 0.09 9.36 21.78
CA HIS A 11 1.46 9.54 21.32
C HIS A 11 2.41 8.47 21.87
N LYS A 12 2.30 8.15 23.18
CA LYS A 12 3.07 7.06 23.80
C LYS A 12 2.79 5.71 23.14
N SER A 13 1.54 5.46 22.76
CA SER A 13 1.16 4.21 22.07
C SER A 13 1.79 4.12 20.67
N PHE A 14 1.85 5.24 19.94
CA PHE A 14 2.50 5.29 18.63
C PHE A 14 4.01 5.13 18.72
N GLN A 15 4.66 5.75 19.70
CA GLN A 15 6.09 5.56 19.98
C GLN A 15 6.39 4.10 20.32
N GLY A 16 5.57 3.47 21.19
CA GLY A 16 5.74 2.06 21.53
C GLY A 16 5.58 1.13 20.32
N LEU A 17 4.79 1.50 19.31
CA LEU A 17 4.71 0.76 18.05
C LEU A 17 5.94 1.01 17.17
N ASP A 18 6.41 2.25 17.07
CA ASP A 18 7.62 2.60 16.30
C ASP A 18 8.85 1.87 16.82
N GLU A 19 8.97 1.71 18.14
CA GLU A 19 10.07 0.95 18.77
C GLU A 19 9.99 -0.57 18.49
N GLN A 20 8.81 -1.11 18.17
CA GLN A 20 8.62 -2.54 17.94
C GLN A 20 8.80 -2.97 16.48
N PHE A 21 8.60 -2.05 15.52
CA PHE A 21 8.61 -2.37 14.10
C PHE A 21 9.75 -1.63 13.39
N ASP A 22 10.67 -2.38 12.76
CA ASP A 22 11.71 -1.78 11.91
C ASP A 22 11.14 -0.98 10.73
N LEU A 23 9.96 -1.40 10.24
CA LEU A 23 9.24 -0.76 9.15
C LEU A 23 7.72 -1.00 9.25
N VAL A 24 6.97 0.11 9.22
CA VAL A 24 5.54 0.11 8.91
C VAL A 24 5.35 0.54 7.46
N MET A 25 4.74 -0.33 6.64
CA MET A 25 4.52 -0.10 5.21
C MET A 25 3.29 0.75 4.93
N ILE A 26 3.32 1.53 3.84
CA ILE A 26 2.20 2.39 3.41
C ILE A 26 1.60 1.83 2.12
N ALA A 27 0.32 1.48 2.15
CA ALA A 27 -0.36 0.83 1.02
C ALA A 27 -0.39 1.70 -0.25
N GLU A 28 -0.56 3.02 -0.10
CA GLU A 28 -0.52 3.99 -1.21
C GLU A 28 0.87 4.10 -1.86
N ARG A 29 1.91 3.66 -1.13
CA ARG A 29 3.32 3.68 -1.52
C ARG A 29 3.91 2.27 -1.45
N PHE A 30 3.11 1.27 -1.86
CA PHE A 30 3.44 -0.14 -1.70
C PHE A 30 4.77 -0.54 -2.34
N ASP A 31 5.06 -0.05 -3.56
CA ASP A 31 6.31 -0.39 -4.25
C ASP A 31 7.54 0.13 -3.47
N GLU A 32 7.49 1.37 -2.96
CA GLU A 32 8.57 1.93 -2.13
C GLU A 32 8.69 1.18 -0.79
N SER A 33 7.56 0.76 -0.23
CA SER A 33 7.52 -0.03 1.01
C SER A 33 8.23 -1.37 0.83
N LEU A 34 8.01 -2.05 -0.31
CA LEU A 34 8.70 -3.28 -0.64
C LEU A 34 10.20 -3.09 -0.88
N ILE A 35 10.63 -1.96 -1.46
CA ILE A 35 12.06 -1.66 -1.60
C ILE A 35 12.70 -1.53 -0.22
N LEU A 36 12.11 -0.77 0.71
CA LEU A 36 12.63 -0.66 2.07
C LEU A 36 12.68 -2.03 2.77
N LEU A 37 11.60 -2.81 2.67
CA LEU A 37 11.54 -4.16 3.25
C LEU A 37 12.60 -5.09 2.67
N LYS A 38 12.82 -5.06 1.35
CA LYS A 38 13.87 -5.84 0.66
C LYS A 38 15.24 -5.60 1.29
N HIS A 39 15.60 -4.34 1.54
CA HIS A 39 16.90 -4.01 2.12
C HIS A 39 17.00 -4.43 3.59
N LEU A 40 15.93 -4.28 4.36
CA LEU A 40 15.88 -4.75 5.76
C LEU A 40 16.08 -6.27 5.88
N MET A 41 15.52 -7.03 4.92
CA MET A 41 15.59 -8.50 4.91
C MET A 41 16.78 -9.06 4.13
N CYS A 42 17.64 -8.20 3.57
CA CYS A 42 18.71 -8.58 2.65
C CYS A 42 18.22 -9.43 1.44
N TRP A 43 17.02 -9.11 0.96
CA TRP A 43 16.38 -9.80 -0.16
C TRP A 43 16.80 -9.26 -1.53
N THR A 44 16.58 -10.09 -2.53
CA THR A 44 16.72 -9.72 -3.94
C THR A 44 15.43 -9.07 -4.47
N THR A 45 15.49 -8.47 -5.66
CA THR A 45 14.29 -7.92 -6.30
C THR A 45 13.28 -9.03 -6.64
N GLN A 46 13.74 -10.25 -6.90
CA GLN A 46 12.92 -11.41 -7.20
C GLN A 46 12.04 -11.80 -6.01
N ASP A 47 12.57 -11.75 -4.79
CA ASP A 47 11.85 -12.12 -3.56
C ASP A 47 10.66 -11.19 -3.26
N ILE A 48 10.73 -9.94 -3.72
CA ILE A 48 9.64 -8.95 -3.56
C ILE A 48 8.81 -8.74 -4.83
N THR A 49 9.10 -9.49 -5.90
CA THR A 49 8.34 -9.39 -7.16
C THR A 49 6.91 -9.87 -6.91
N ASN A 50 5.93 -9.11 -7.38
CA ASN A 50 4.53 -9.32 -7.04
C ASN A 50 3.58 -9.02 -8.20
N ILE A 51 2.39 -9.61 -8.12
CA ILE A 51 1.28 -9.38 -9.04
C ILE A 51 0.15 -8.69 -8.27
N LYS A 52 -0.24 -7.50 -8.74
CA LYS A 52 -1.27 -6.69 -8.08
C LYS A 52 -2.68 -7.21 -8.40
N LEU A 53 -3.14 -8.21 -7.65
CA LEU A 53 -4.47 -8.80 -7.81
C LEU A 53 -5.57 -8.00 -7.09
N ASN A 54 -5.26 -7.43 -5.92
CA ASN A 54 -6.23 -6.70 -5.08
C ASN A 54 -6.20 -5.18 -5.29
N PHE A 55 -5.76 -4.72 -6.46
CA PHE A 55 -5.70 -3.29 -6.73
C PHE A 55 -7.10 -2.75 -7.07
N ARG A 56 -7.62 -1.86 -6.24
CA ARG A 56 -8.83 -1.10 -6.58
C ARG A 56 -8.45 -0.01 -7.58
N PRO A 57 -8.88 -0.08 -8.86
CA PRO A 57 -8.52 0.93 -9.83
C PRO A 57 -9.03 2.30 -9.38
N ARG A 58 -8.17 3.32 -9.51
CA ARG A 58 -8.47 4.71 -9.14
C ARG A 58 -9.61 5.33 -10.00
N ASN A 59 -10.12 4.58 -10.97
CA ASN A 59 -11.18 4.94 -11.91
C ASN A 59 -12.58 4.94 -11.29
N ARG A 60 -12.75 4.60 -10.00
CA ARG A 60 -14.00 4.90 -9.28
C ARG A 60 -13.99 6.35 -8.81
N ASN A 61 -14.51 7.20 -9.69
CA ASN A 61 -14.84 8.60 -9.45
C ASN A 61 -15.95 8.77 -8.38
N GLU A 62 -15.65 8.41 -7.14
CA GLU A 62 -16.29 9.05 -6.00
C GLU A 62 -15.20 9.84 -5.28
N THR A 63 -14.77 10.94 -5.90
CA THR A 63 -14.03 11.98 -5.17
C THR A 63 -14.97 12.52 -4.10
N ALA A 64 -14.90 11.93 -2.91
CA ALA A 64 -15.59 12.40 -1.73
C ALA A 64 -15.27 13.90 -1.55
N SER A 65 -16.31 14.70 -1.32
CA SER A 65 -16.13 16.14 -1.07
C SER A 65 -15.15 16.35 0.08
N GLN A 66 -14.46 17.49 0.10
CA GLN A 66 -13.55 17.81 1.21
C GLN A 66 -14.26 17.75 2.57
N LYS A 67 -15.53 18.16 2.62
CA LYS A 67 -16.40 18.04 3.80
C LYS A 67 -16.58 16.58 4.23
N THR A 68 -16.82 15.67 3.28
CA THR A 68 -16.93 14.23 3.54
C THR A 68 -15.61 13.66 4.06
N LYS A 69 -14.47 14.03 3.45
CA LYS A 69 -13.14 13.59 3.90
C LYS A 69 -12.82 14.04 5.32
N MET A 70 -13.10 15.30 5.65
CA MET A 70 -12.92 15.83 7.00
C MET A 70 -13.81 15.11 8.02
N LYS A 71 -15.07 14.84 7.65
CA LYS A 71 -15.99 14.07 8.50
C LYS A 71 -15.47 12.66 8.74
N LEU A 72 -15.03 11.96 7.70
CA LEU A 72 -14.46 10.61 7.81
C LEU A 72 -13.20 10.59 8.68
N ARG A 73 -12.28 11.54 8.51
CA ARG A 73 -11.09 11.65 9.38
C ARG A 73 -11.47 11.94 10.83
N LYS A 74 -12.48 12.77 11.08
CA LYS A 74 -12.98 13.01 12.44
C LYS A 74 -13.62 11.77 13.07
N GLN A 75 -14.31 10.96 12.26
CA GLN A 75 -14.93 9.72 12.74
C GLN A 75 -13.91 8.59 12.92
N ASN A 76 -12.88 8.52 12.08
CA ASN A 76 -11.76 7.59 12.17
C ASN A 76 -10.51 8.31 12.70
N TYR A 77 -10.68 9.04 13.80
CA TYR A 77 -9.63 9.91 14.33
C TYR A 77 -8.34 9.16 14.68
N TYR A 78 -8.48 8.01 15.34
CA TYR A 78 -7.34 7.15 15.70
C TYR A 78 -6.53 6.72 14.46
N ASP A 79 -7.19 6.11 13.47
CA ASP A 79 -6.53 5.64 12.25
C ASP A 79 -5.91 6.80 11.47
N ALA A 80 -6.58 7.96 11.46
CA ALA A 80 -6.06 9.15 10.81
C ALA A 80 -4.76 9.65 11.48
N MET A 81 -4.69 9.63 12.81
CA MET A 81 -3.48 10.04 13.54
C MET A 81 -2.36 8.99 13.43
N LEU A 82 -2.70 7.71 13.48
CA LEU A 82 -1.76 6.60 13.29
C LEU A 82 -1.13 6.67 11.89
N TYR A 83 -1.95 6.87 10.86
CA TYR A 83 -1.50 7.01 9.48
C TYR A 83 -0.59 8.23 9.30
N ASP A 84 -0.96 9.40 9.84
CA ASP A 84 -0.15 10.61 9.73
C ASP A 84 1.23 10.43 10.38
N TYR A 85 1.27 9.79 11.56
CA TYR A 85 2.50 9.50 12.30
C TYR A 85 3.44 8.58 11.49
N PHE A 86 2.96 7.41 11.06
CA PHE A 86 3.79 6.46 10.32
C PHE A 86 4.09 6.92 8.89
N SER A 87 3.22 7.71 8.25
CA SER A 87 3.54 8.35 6.97
C SER A 87 4.70 9.34 7.10
N GLY A 88 4.78 10.07 8.21
CA GLY A 88 5.93 10.92 8.56
C GLY A 88 7.23 10.13 8.71
N ILE A 89 7.21 9.06 9.50
CA ILE A 89 8.36 8.17 9.68
C ILE A 89 8.79 7.53 8.36
N PHE A 90 7.83 7.04 7.57
CA PHE A 90 8.08 6.44 6.28
C PHE A 90 8.73 7.43 5.30
N ASN A 91 8.29 8.70 5.29
CA ASN A 91 8.92 9.76 4.51
C ASN A 91 10.39 9.95 4.91
N HIS A 92 10.70 9.92 6.21
CA HIS A 92 12.07 9.97 6.70
C HIS A 92 12.91 8.80 6.18
N LYS A 93 12.43 7.56 6.34
CA LYS A 93 13.12 6.35 5.84
C LYS A 93 13.37 6.39 4.33
N VAL A 94 12.41 6.88 3.54
CA VAL A 94 12.60 7.04 2.09
C VAL A 94 13.64 8.11 1.75
N ASN A 95 13.66 9.22 2.51
CA ASN A 95 14.66 10.27 2.31
C ASN A 95 16.07 9.78 2.67
N GLU A 96 16.23 9.05 3.77
CA GLU A 96 17.50 8.44 4.19
C GLU A 96 17.99 7.38 3.20
N PHE A 97 17.08 6.57 2.66
CA PHE A 97 17.40 5.61 1.60
C PHE A 97 17.88 6.30 0.31
N GLY A 98 17.43 7.53 0.06
CA GLY A 98 17.77 8.35 -1.09
C GLY A 98 16.72 8.28 -2.20
N LYS A 99 16.19 9.44 -2.61
CA LYS A 99 15.09 9.54 -3.57
C LYS A 99 15.43 8.98 -4.96
N GLU A 100 16.62 9.26 -5.46
CA GLU A 100 17.05 8.78 -6.79
C GLU A 100 17.21 7.26 -6.80
N ARG A 101 17.85 6.72 -5.75
CA ARG A 101 17.99 5.27 -5.54
C ARG A 101 16.62 4.60 -5.43
N MET A 102 15.71 5.17 -4.63
CA MET A 102 14.34 4.67 -4.48
C MET A 102 13.62 4.61 -5.83
N GLN A 103 13.68 5.68 -6.63
CA GLN A 103 13.04 5.72 -7.94
C GLN A 103 13.62 4.66 -8.89
N LYS A 104 14.94 4.47 -8.89
CA LYS A 104 15.61 3.44 -9.69
C LYS A 104 15.17 2.04 -9.28
N GLU A 105 15.23 1.69 -8.00
CA GLU A 105 14.87 0.35 -7.54
C GLU A 105 13.37 0.06 -7.69
N VAL A 106 12.50 1.06 -7.51
CA VAL A 106 11.06 0.93 -7.82
C VAL A 106 10.85 0.68 -9.31
N TYR A 107 11.60 1.36 -10.19
CA TYR A 107 11.52 1.11 -11.62
C TYR A 107 11.92 -0.33 -11.97
N GLU A 108 13.02 -0.83 -11.40
CA GLU A 108 13.50 -2.21 -11.58
C GLU A 108 12.47 -3.24 -11.08
N LEU A 109 11.91 -3.04 -9.89
CA LEU A 109 10.84 -3.88 -9.36
C LEU A 109 9.63 -3.92 -10.30
N ARG A 110 9.24 -2.78 -10.86
CA ARG A 110 8.12 -2.71 -11.82
C ARG A 110 8.43 -3.42 -13.13
N GLN A 111 9.69 -3.47 -13.59
CA GLN A 111 10.07 -4.30 -14.73
C GLN A 111 9.92 -5.78 -14.40
N ALA A 112 10.49 -6.22 -13.28
CA ALA A 112 10.44 -7.60 -12.84
C ALA A 112 8.99 -8.08 -12.67
N ASN A 113 8.12 -7.25 -12.10
CA ASN A 113 6.69 -7.56 -11.97
C ASN A 113 6.00 -7.76 -13.33
N ARG A 114 6.38 -6.99 -14.36
CA ARG A 114 5.81 -7.16 -15.71
C ARG A 114 6.30 -8.43 -16.38
N GLU A 115 7.59 -8.75 -16.22
CA GLU A 115 8.15 -10.02 -16.70
C GLU A 115 7.46 -11.21 -16.04
N LEU A 116 7.22 -11.14 -14.73
CA LEU A 116 6.48 -12.15 -13.98
C LEU A 116 5.04 -12.29 -14.51
N LEU A 117 4.33 -11.18 -14.69
CA LEU A 117 2.97 -11.19 -15.21
C LEU A 117 2.88 -11.87 -16.59
N ASN A 118 3.82 -11.55 -17.49
CA ASN A 118 3.88 -12.13 -18.83
C ASN A 118 4.16 -13.64 -18.80
N LYS A 119 4.94 -14.12 -17.83
CA LYS A 119 5.25 -15.55 -17.67
C LYS A 119 4.12 -16.34 -16.99
N CYS A 120 3.50 -15.78 -15.96
CA CYS A 120 2.63 -16.53 -15.05
C CYS A 120 1.13 -16.38 -15.34
N VAL A 121 0.67 -15.26 -15.90
CA VAL A 121 -0.77 -14.91 -15.85
C VAL A 121 -1.45 -14.90 -17.21
N PHE A 122 -0.69 -14.85 -18.31
CA PHE A 122 -1.27 -14.84 -19.66
C PHE A 122 -2.01 -16.14 -20.04
N LYS A 123 -1.77 -17.24 -19.31
CA LYS A 123 -2.49 -18.49 -19.53
C LYS A 123 -3.81 -18.57 -18.73
N GLU A 124 -3.81 -18.10 -17.48
CA GLU A 124 -4.95 -18.27 -16.57
C GLU A 124 -6.01 -17.15 -16.67
N LEU A 125 -5.65 -15.90 -16.97
CA LEU A 125 -6.67 -14.83 -17.12
C LEU A 125 -7.52 -15.00 -18.38
N VAL A 126 -6.94 -15.51 -19.47
CA VAL A 126 -7.69 -15.81 -20.70
C VAL A 126 -8.71 -16.93 -20.45
N GLU A 127 -8.37 -17.93 -19.64
CA GLU A 127 -9.24 -19.05 -19.31
C GLU A 127 -10.33 -18.64 -18.28
N TRP A 128 -9.99 -17.88 -17.22
CA TRP A 128 -10.97 -17.39 -16.26
C TRP A 128 -11.93 -16.35 -16.84
N ASP A 129 -11.46 -15.39 -17.65
CA ASP A 129 -12.34 -14.42 -18.30
C ASP A 129 -13.30 -15.12 -19.29
N ALA A 130 -12.84 -16.16 -19.99
CA ALA A 130 -13.69 -16.97 -20.88
C ALA A 130 -14.77 -17.75 -20.12
N GLU A 131 -14.41 -18.40 -19.01
CA GLU A 131 -15.37 -19.13 -18.16
C GLU A 131 -16.35 -18.20 -17.44
N ALA A 132 -15.86 -17.05 -16.95
CA ALA A 132 -16.69 -16.05 -16.30
C ALA A 132 -17.70 -15.45 -17.29
N ASN A 133 -17.27 -15.05 -18.50
CA ASN A 133 -18.18 -14.51 -19.52
C ASN A 133 -19.25 -15.52 -19.95
N SER A 134 -18.88 -16.78 -20.19
CA SER A 134 -19.86 -17.84 -20.50
C SER A 134 -20.85 -18.06 -19.36
N ARG A 135 -20.43 -17.92 -18.10
CA ARG A 135 -21.31 -18.04 -16.93
C ARG A 135 -22.27 -16.84 -16.76
N TRP A 136 -21.94 -15.67 -17.31
CA TRP A 136 -22.81 -14.48 -17.30
C TRP A 136 -23.75 -14.44 -18.49
N GLU A 137 -23.33 -14.91 -19.67
CA GLU A 137 -24.18 -15.01 -20.86
C GLU A 137 -25.26 -16.09 -20.72
N ASN A 138 -24.93 -17.23 -20.12
CA ASN A 138 -25.88 -18.32 -19.86
C ASN A 138 -26.87 -18.06 -18.70
N ARG A 139 -26.81 -16.88 -18.08
CA ARG A 139 -27.76 -16.43 -17.03
C ARG A 139 -28.70 -15.31 -17.50
N LYS A 140 -28.70 -14.99 -18.79
CA LYS A 140 -29.75 -14.22 -19.47
C LYS A 140 -30.67 -15.14 -20.23
#